data_AF-A0A0A2E0V0-F1
#
_entry.id   AF-A0A0A2E0V0-F1
#
_cell.length_a   1.000
_cell.length_b   1.000
_cell.length_c   1.000
_cell.angle_alpha   90.00
_cell.angle_beta   90.00
_cell.angle_gamma   90.00
#
_symmetry.space_group_name_H-M   'P 1'
#
loop_
_entity.id
_entity.type
_entity.pdbx_description
1 polymer ?
#
loop_
_entity_poly.entity_id
_entity_poly.type
_entity_poly.pdbx_seq_one_letter_code
_entity_poly.pdbx_strand_id
1 'polypeptide(L)'
;MSALFYLVACVILSIAVMVGIAFMSKVTTARLGNSISSVAMLLGIILILVHNQILAQWVIYVALFIGGAIGFTMAKRVKMIQMPQMVALLNGIGGAASAVVGIISALSDNTGSVYPMFERATAYLAIVIGMTTLVGSLVAAGKLHKVLPQRPLVWSFHSWGTSLSLIISFAFIVIGTVNAVGNPFWIVVGCFIFSSLFGLYFSVRVGGADMPITISLLNSLSGMAASIAGMAVGDVLLVSVGAIVGASGLLLTQIMCRAMNRSLMSILLGTGAKKVTPKTVVKESVKTEVQEIREEKKETKTAGSVLASAKNVIIVPGYGMALAQAQHQVKQ
;
A
#
# COMPACT_ATOMS: atom_id res chain seq x y z
N MET A 1 19.49 -29.89 -2.64
CA MET A 1 18.49 -29.65 -3.71
C MET A 1 19.25 -29.19 -4.96
N SER A 2 18.93 -29.70 -6.15
CA SER A 2 19.58 -29.21 -7.38
C SER A 2 19.14 -27.76 -7.68
N ALA A 3 20.07 -26.93 -8.19
CA ALA A 3 19.78 -25.55 -8.57
C ALA A 3 18.65 -25.46 -9.62
N LEU A 4 18.61 -26.42 -10.57
CA LEU A 4 17.55 -26.48 -11.57
C LEU A 4 16.18 -26.70 -10.94
N PHE A 5 16.09 -27.61 -9.96
CA PHE A 5 14.83 -27.89 -9.27
C PHE A 5 14.34 -26.67 -8.50
N TYR A 6 15.24 -25.97 -7.80
CA TYR A 6 14.89 -24.73 -7.08
C TYR A 6 14.32 -23.67 -8.03
N LEU A 7 14.99 -23.41 -9.16
CA LEU A 7 14.53 -22.43 -10.15
C LEU A 7 13.17 -22.81 -10.75
N VAL A 8 12.96 -24.08 -11.11
CA VAL A 8 11.67 -24.55 -11.62
C VAL A 8 10.57 -24.39 -10.57
N ALA A 9 10.85 -24.72 -9.31
CA ALA A 9 9.90 -24.53 -8.22
C ALA A 9 9.58 -23.04 -8.02
N CYS A 10 10.56 -22.15 -8.05
CA CYS A 10 10.36 -20.70 -7.98
C CYS A 10 9.44 -20.21 -9.10
N VAL A 11 9.67 -20.63 -10.34
CA VAL A 11 8.83 -20.26 -11.49
C VAL A 11 7.39 -20.73 -11.31
N ILE A 12 7.19 -22.00 -10.92
CA ILE A 12 5.86 -22.56 -10.71
C ILE A 12 5.12 -21.80 -9.61
N LEU A 13 5.78 -21.52 -8.49
CA LEU A 13 5.17 -20.79 -7.38
C LEU A 13 4.83 -19.35 -7.74
N SER A 14 5.70 -18.64 -8.45
CA SER A 14 5.44 -17.27 -8.91
C SER A 14 4.30 -17.21 -9.91
N ILE A 15 4.20 -18.18 -10.83
CA ILE A 15 3.05 -18.33 -11.73
C ILE A 15 1.78 -18.63 -10.93
N ALA A 16 1.84 -19.50 -9.91
CA ALA A 16 0.68 -19.80 -9.07
C ALA A 16 0.17 -18.55 -8.34
N VAL A 17 1.06 -17.71 -7.79
CA VAL A 17 0.68 -16.42 -7.19
C VAL A 17 0.05 -15.48 -8.23
N MET A 18 0.63 -15.39 -9.43
CA MET A 18 0.09 -14.57 -10.53
C MET A 18 -1.32 -15.04 -10.95
N VAL A 19 -1.53 -16.35 -11.12
CA VAL A 19 -2.83 -16.95 -11.43
C VAL A 19 -3.82 -16.71 -10.29
N GLY A 20 -3.38 -16.83 -9.05
CA GLY A 20 -4.18 -16.53 -7.87
C GLY A 20 -4.72 -15.09 -7.90
N ILE A 21 -3.85 -14.11 -8.17
CA ILE A 21 -4.24 -12.69 -8.34
C ILE A 21 -5.18 -12.51 -9.53
N ALA A 22 -4.91 -13.17 -10.67
CA ALA A 22 -5.79 -13.11 -11.83
C ALA A 22 -7.19 -13.64 -11.53
N PHE A 23 -7.31 -14.71 -10.74
CA PHE A 23 -8.60 -15.26 -10.32
C PHE A 23 -9.34 -14.38 -9.32
N MET A 24 -8.63 -13.55 -8.54
CA MET A 24 -9.25 -12.54 -7.66
C MET A 24 -9.94 -11.41 -8.43
N SER A 25 -9.62 -11.21 -9.72
CA SER A 25 -10.27 -10.18 -10.54
C SER A 25 -11.74 -10.48 -10.89
N LYS A 26 -12.20 -11.73 -10.72
CA LYS A 26 -13.58 -12.16 -10.99
C LYS A 26 -14.22 -12.69 -9.71
N VAL A 27 -15.44 -12.23 -9.43
CA VAL A 27 -16.19 -12.57 -8.20
C VAL A 27 -16.37 -14.10 -8.04
N THR A 28 -16.64 -14.81 -9.14
CA THR A 28 -16.88 -16.26 -9.12
C THR A 28 -15.64 -17.08 -8.77
N THR A 29 -14.44 -16.63 -9.19
CA THR A 29 -13.17 -17.33 -8.96
C THR A 29 -12.35 -16.77 -7.79
N ALA A 30 -12.80 -15.68 -7.15
CA ALA A 30 -12.01 -14.96 -6.15
C ALA A 30 -11.59 -15.83 -4.95
N ARG A 31 -12.48 -16.70 -4.47
CA ARG A 31 -12.16 -17.64 -3.37
C ARG A 31 -11.06 -18.62 -3.76
N LEU A 32 -11.15 -19.19 -4.97
CA LEU A 32 -10.14 -20.10 -5.50
C LEU A 32 -8.80 -19.39 -5.68
N GLY A 33 -8.82 -18.17 -6.23
CA GLY A 33 -7.61 -17.35 -6.37
C GLY A 33 -6.90 -17.12 -5.04
N ASN A 34 -7.65 -16.80 -3.99
CA ASN A 34 -7.10 -16.66 -2.64
C ASN A 34 -6.50 -17.96 -2.10
N SER A 35 -7.16 -19.10 -2.29
CA SER A 35 -6.62 -20.40 -1.88
C SER A 35 -5.33 -20.75 -2.63
N ILE A 36 -5.26 -20.52 -3.94
CA ILE A 36 -4.06 -20.78 -4.76
C ILE A 36 -2.89 -19.94 -4.24
N SER A 37 -3.08 -18.63 -4.06
CA SER A 37 -2.02 -17.76 -3.53
C SER A 37 -1.58 -18.16 -2.12
N SER A 38 -2.52 -18.55 -1.25
CA SER A 38 -2.21 -18.98 0.13
C SER A 38 -1.33 -20.25 0.14
N VAL A 39 -1.69 -21.25 -0.68
CA VAL A 39 -0.92 -22.49 -0.81
C VAL A 39 0.45 -22.23 -1.44
N ALA A 40 0.51 -21.39 -2.48
CA ALA A 40 1.77 -21.02 -3.11
C ALA A 40 2.73 -20.33 -2.13
N MET A 41 2.22 -19.42 -1.29
CA MET A 41 3.03 -18.77 -0.24
C MET A 41 3.52 -19.76 0.81
N LEU A 42 2.68 -20.69 1.27
CA LEU A 42 3.10 -21.74 2.21
C LEU A 42 4.21 -22.62 1.61
N LEU A 43 4.02 -23.07 0.37
CA LEU A 43 5.03 -23.87 -0.35
C LEU A 43 6.32 -23.07 -0.60
N GLY A 44 6.23 -21.76 -0.83
CA GLY A 44 7.38 -20.88 -0.96
C GLY A 44 8.21 -20.80 0.32
N ILE A 45 7.56 -20.68 1.49
CA ILE A 45 8.24 -20.73 2.80
C ILE A 45 8.98 -22.07 2.95
N ILE A 46 8.31 -23.19 2.67
CA ILE A 46 8.91 -24.52 2.76
C ILE A 46 10.09 -24.66 1.79
N LEU A 47 9.95 -24.19 0.55
CA LEU A 47 10.99 -24.24 -0.46
C LEU A 47 12.26 -23.50 0.00
N ILE A 48 12.12 -22.29 0.56
CA ILE A 48 13.25 -21.48 1.07
C ILE A 48 13.92 -22.17 2.25
N LEU A 49 13.15 -22.75 3.19
CA LEU A 49 13.71 -23.46 4.34
C LEU A 49 14.55 -24.69 3.91
N VAL A 50 14.04 -25.46 2.95
CA VAL A 50 14.73 -26.65 2.42
C VAL A 50 15.93 -26.26 1.57
N HIS A 51 15.80 -25.24 0.72
CA HIS A 51 16.87 -24.80 -0.18
C HIS A 51 18.09 -24.32 0.62
N ASN A 52 17.87 -23.46 1.61
CA ASN A 52 18.93 -22.90 2.45
C ASN A 52 19.42 -23.83 3.57
N GLN A 53 18.88 -25.06 3.68
CA GLN A 53 19.24 -26.04 4.72
C GLN A 53 19.04 -25.53 6.16
N ILE A 54 18.04 -24.67 6.37
CA ILE A 54 17.77 -24.00 7.66
C ILE A 54 16.58 -24.62 8.42
N LEU A 55 16.21 -25.86 8.08
CA LEU A 55 15.14 -26.60 8.76
C LEU A 55 15.40 -26.85 10.25
N ALA A 56 16.67 -26.92 10.66
CA ALA A 56 17.02 -27.12 12.06
C ALA A 56 16.93 -25.83 12.91
N GLN A 57 16.76 -24.66 12.28
CA GLN A 57 16.84 -23.38 12.97
C GLN A 57 15.52 -23.06 13.70
N TRP A 58 15.42 -23.50 14.96
CA TRP A 58 14.21 -23.40 15.78
C TRP A 58 13.66 -21.97 15.93
N VAL A 59 14.53 -20.97 15.93
CA VAL A 59 14.18 -19.55 16.05
C VAL A 59 13.20 -19.11 14.95
N ILE A 60 13.32 -19.68 13.73
CA ILE A 60 12.44 -19.33 12.61
C ILE A 60 11.00 -19.78 12.90
N TYR A 61 10.80 -20.99 13.44
CA TYR A 61 9.46 -21.49 13.74
C TYR A 61 8.79 -20.71 14.86
N VAL A 62 9.56 -20.27 15.87
CA VAL A 62 9.04 -19.39 16.94
C VAL A 62 8.62 -18.05 16.36
N ALA A 63 9.43 -17.44 15.49
CA ALA A 63 9.08 -16.18 14.83
C ALA A 63 7.85 -16.32 13.92
N LEU A 64 7.78 -17.39 13.11
CA LEU A 64 6.62 -17.70 12.27
C LEU A 64 5.35 -17.92 13.10
N PHE A 65 5.45 -18.62 14.23
CA PHE A 65 4.33 -18.86 15.12
C PHE A 65 3.82 -17.57 15.75
N ILE A 66 4.72 -16.73 16.29
CA ILE A 66 4.36 -15.44 16.90
C ILE A 66 3.73 -14.52 15.85
N GLY A 67 4.37 -14.34 14.70
CA GLY A 67 3.85 -13.52 13.61
C GLY A 67 2.52 -14.02 13.07
N GLY A 68 2.38 -15.34 12.88
CA GLY A 68 1.15 -15.99 12.46
C GLY A 68 0.01 -15.84 13.47
N ALA A 69 0.29 -16.00 14.77
CA ALA A 69 -0.68 -15.83 15.84
C ALA A 69 -1.18 -14.38 15.95
N ILE A 70 -0.27 -13.41 15.86
CA ILE A 70 -0.64 -11.98 15.82
C ILE A 70 -1.49 -11.69 14.58
N GLY A 71 -1.05 -12.11 13.39
CA GLY A 71 -1.79 -11.92 12.14
C GLY A 71 -3.20 -12.54 12.19
N PHE A 72 -3.30 -13.77 12.69
CA PHE A 72 -4.58 -14.49 12.81
C PHE A 72 -5.54 -13.81 13.79
N THR A 73 -5.04 -13.35 14.94
CA THR A 73 -5.87 -12.66 15.94
C THR A 73 -6.36 -11.31 15.41
N MET A 74 -5.51 -10.56 14.69
CA MET A 74 -5.91 -9.32 14.02
C MET A 74 -6.98 -9.56 12.96
N ALA A 75 -6.79 -10.58 12.11
CA ALA A 75 -7.74 -10.93 11.05
C ALA A 75 -9.12 -11.36 11.58
N LYS A 76 -9.18 -12.04 12.73
CA LYS A 76 -10.46 -12.45 13.36
C LYS A 76 -11.19 -11.31 14.07
N ARG A 77 -10.48 -10.31 14.58
CA ARG A 77 -11.07 -9.24 15.42
C ARG A 77 -11.44 -7.98 14.64
N VAL A 78 -10.88 -7.76 13.45
CA VAL A 78 -11.13 -6.55 12.66
C VAL A 78 -12.56 -6.52 12.12
N LYS A 79 -13.24 -5.36 12.25
CA LYS A 79 -14.58 -5.15 11.68
C LYS A 79 -14.47 -4.85 10.18
N MET A 80 -15.48 -5.18 9.39
CA MET A 80 -15.47 -4.93 7.94
C MET A 80 -15.26 -3.45 7.56
N ILE A 81 -15.76 -2.51 8.37
CA ILE A 81 -15.54 -1.06 8.18
C ILE A 81 -14.08 -0.62 8.45
N GLN A 82 -13.30 -1.45 9.16
CA GLN A 82 -11.90 -1.21 9.51
C GLN A 82 -10.93 -1.96 8.58
N MET A 83 -11.43 -2.61 7.51
CA MET A 83 -10.56 -3.34 6.58
C MET A 83 -9.49 -2.45 5.93
N PRO A 84 -9.79 -1.19 5.49
CA PRO A 84 -8.77 -0.37 4.84
C PRO A 84 -7.55 -0.05 5.72
N GLN A 85 -7.76 0.27 7.00
CA GLN A 85 -6.66 0.54 7.95
C GLN A 85 -5.87 -0.73 8.31
N MET A 86 -6.52 -1.90 8.32
CA MET A 86 -5.84 -3.18 8.55
C MET A 86 -4.95 -3.52 7.35
N VAL A 87 -5.45 -3.35 6.12
CA VAL A 87 -4.66 -3.55 4.90
C VAL A 87 -3.45 -2.61 4.89
N ALA A 88 -3.63 -1.33 5.26
CA ALA A 88 -2.53 -0.39 5.40
C ALA A 88 -1.48 -0.89 6.40
N LEU A 89 -1.88 -1.29 7.61
CA LEU A 89 -0.95 -1.74 8.64
C LEU A 89 -0.17 -3.00 8.22
N LEU A 90 -0.85 -4.02 7.67
CA LEU A 90 -0.19 -5.25 7.21
C LEU A 90 0.79 -4.96 6.07
N ASN A 91 0.43 -4.05 5.16
CA ASN A 91 1.34 -3.61 4.11
C ASN A 91 2.58 -2.91 4.66
N GLY A 92 2.41 -2.06 5.69
CA GLY A 92 3.53 -1.42 6.39
C GLY A 92 4.50 -2.43 6.99
N ILE A 93 3.99 -3.52 7.57
CA ILE A 93 4.81 -4.62 8.10
C ILE A 93 5.60 -5.32 6.98
N GLY A 94 5.00 -5.52 5.80
CA GLY A 94 5.71 -6.04 4.62
C GLY A 94 6.86 -5.14 4.17
N GLY A 95 6.63 -3.82 4.16
CA GLY A 95 7.69 -2.83 3.92
C GLY A 95 8.80 -2.88 4.97
N ALA A 96 8.44 -3.03 6.25
CA ALA A 96 9.41 -3.18 7.34
C ALA A 96 10.26 -4.45 7.19
N ALA A 97 9.65 -5.58 6.82
CA ALA A 97 10.38 -6.82 6.57
C ALA A 97 11.41 -6.65 5.43
N SER A 98 11.03 -5.97 4.34
CA SER A 98 11.94 -5.65 3.23
C SER A 98 13.08 -4.73 3.67
N ALA A 99 12.78 -3.73 4.52
CA ALA A 99 13.80 -2.86 5.08
C ALA A 99 14.77 -3.60 6.00
N VAL A 100 14.29 -4.53 6.84
CA VAL A 100 15.15 -5.39 7.69
C VAL A 100 16.07 -6.25 6.83
N VAL A 101 15.55 -6.86 5.76
CA VAL A 101 16.39 -7.62 4.81
C VAL A 101 17.45 -6.70 4.18
N GLY A 102 17.08 -5.50 3.76
CA GLY A 102 18.01 -4.49 3.24
C GLY A 102 19.08 -4.06 4.25
N ILE A 103 18.71 -3.86 5.53
CA ILE A 103 19.65 -3.52 6.61
C ILE A 103 20.65 -4.66 6.81
N ILE A 104 20.16 -5.90 6.92
CA ILE A 104 21.03 -7.07 7.12
C ILE A 104 21.98 -7.22 5.92
N SER A 105 21.47 -7.12 4.69
CA SER A 105 22.28 -7.20 3.47
C SER A 105 23.31 -6.07 3.36
N ALA A 106 22.96 -4.84 3.74
CA ALA A 106 23.90 -3.70 3.72
C ALA A 106 25.01 -3.78 4.78
N LEU A 107 24.73 -4.42 5.92
CA LEU A 107 25.70 -4.63 7.01
C LEU A 107 26.49 -5.95 6.87
N SER A 108 26.06 -6.84 5.96
CA SER A 108 26.75 -8.10 5.71
C SER A 108 28.05 -7.86 4.95
N ASP A 109 29.06 -8.67 5.24
CA ASP A 109 30.33 -8.60 4.53
C ASP A 109 30.22 -9.33 3.19
N ASN A 110 30.25 -8.58 2.09
CA ASN A 110 30.07 -9.10 0.73
C ASN A 110 31.41 -9.49 0.08
N THR A 111 32.39 -9.93 0.86
CA THR A 111 33.79 -10.21 0.44
C THR A 111 33.96 -11.36 -0.56
N GLY A 112 32.86 -11.96 -1.06
CA GLY A 112 32.87 -12.97 -2.13
C GLY A 112 31.77 -12.78 -3.18
N SER A 113 31.09 -11.62 -3.20
CA SER A 113 30.02 -11.35 -4.17
C SER A 113 30.58 -11.17 -5.59
N VAL A 114 29.86 -11.72 -6.58
CA VAL A 114 30.14 -11.51 -8.02
C VAL A 114 29.75 -10.08 -8.46
N TYR A 115 28.73 -9.49 -7.83
CA TYR A 115 28.20 -8.17 -8.17
C TYR A 115 28.01 -7.29 -6.91
N PRO A 116 29.09 -6.97 -6.17
CA PRO A 116 28.98 -6.34 -4.85
C PRO A 116 28.34 -4.96 -4.89
N MET A 117 28.54 -4.20 -5.98
CA MET A 117 27.93 -2.88 -6.15
C MET A 117 26.42 -2.98 -6.37
N PHE A 118 25.95 -4.01 -7.09
CA PHE A 118 24.53 -4.23 -7.33
C PHE A 118 23.80 -4.68 -6.06
N GLU A 119 24.38 -5.61 -5.31
CA GLU A 119 23.83 -6.07 -4.02
C GLU A 119 23.74 -4.91 -3.02
N ARG A 120 24.78 -4.06 -2.91
CA ARG A 120 24.74 -2.87 -2.06
C ARG A 120 23.67 -1.88 -2.51
N ALA A 121 23.61 -1.56 -3.80
CA ALA A 121 22.62 -0.62 -4.33
C ALA A 121 21.19 -1.08 -4.03
N THR A 122 20.91 -2.36 -4.26
CA THR A 122 19.60 -2.98 -4.00
C THR A 122 19.32 -3.07 -2.50
N ALA A 123 20.31 -3.35 -1.65
CA ALA A 123 20.15 -3.32 -0.20
C ALA A 123 19.71 -1.94 0.31
N TYR A 124 20.41 -0.87 -0.07
CA TYR A 124 20.04 0.49 0.35
C TYR A 124 18.69 0.94 -0.24
N LEU A 125 18.38 0.57 -1.48
CA LEU A 125 17.05 0.81 -2.06
C LEU A 125 15.93 0.09 -1.31
N ALA A 126 16.15 -1.17 -0.88
CA ALA A 126 15.19 -1.91 -0.07
C ALA A 126 14.92 -1.23 1.29
N ILE A 127 15.95 -0.68 1.93
CA ILE A 127 15.81 0.11 3.17
C ILE A 127 14.92 1.33 2.91
N VAL A 128 15.26 2.13 1.89
CA VAL A 128 14.55 3.39 1.63
C VAL A 128 13.08 3.14 1.26
N ILE A 129 12.81 2.25 0.32
CA ILE A 129 11.43 1.97 -0.12
C ILE A 129 10.65 1.27 0.99
N GLY A 130 11.28 0.32 1.72
CA GLY A 130 10.65 -0.39 2.82
C GLY A 130 10.25 0.53 3.98
N MET A 131 11.14 1.43 4.40
CA MET A 131 10.86 2.39 5.48
C MET A 131 9.86 3.48 5.08
N THR A 132 9.94 4.00 3.85
CA THR A 132 8.91 4.89 3.31
C THR A 132 7.54 4.20 3.32
N THR A 133 7.50 2.92 2.94
CA THR A 133 6.26 2.13 2.93
C THR A 133 5.72 1.89 4.33
N LEU A 134 6.59 1.53 5.29
CA LEU A 134 6.22 1.34 6.69
C LEU A 134 5.61 2.62 7.28
N VAL A 135 6.35 3.73 7.25
CA VAL A 135 5.91 4.97 7.89
C VAL A 135 4.69 5.55 7.18
N GLY A 136 4.67 5.54 5.83
CA GLY A 136 3.51 5.97 5.06
C GLY A 136 2.25 5.16 5.39
N SER A 137 2.40 3.84 5.56
CA SER A 137 1.30 2.95 5.89
C SER A 137 0.78 3.13 7.32
N LEU A 138 1.68 3.37 8.29
CA LEU A 138 1.30 3.68 9.67
C LEU A 138 0.52 4.99 9.78
N VAL A 139 0.93 6.03 9.05
CA VAL A 139 0.18 7.29 8.99
C VAL A 139 -1.20 7.10 8.33
N ALA A 140 -1.26 6.35 7.23
CA ALA A 140 -2.53 6.05 6.55
C ALA A 140 -3.49 5.27 7.48
N ALA A 141 -2.99 4.23 8.16
CA ALA A 141 -3.75 3.48 9.14
C ALA A 141 -4.21 4.36 10.31
N GLY A 142 -3.32 5.21 10.85
CA GLY A 142 -3.64 6.13 11.95
C GLY A 142 -4.73 7.14 11.60
N LYS A 143 -4.75 7.66 10.37
CA LYS A 143 -5.80 8.58 9.90
C LYS A 143 -7.15 7.89 9.72
N LEU A 144 -7.16 6.69 9.19
CA LEU A 144 -8.39 5.92 9.03
C LEU A 144 -8.95 5.45 10.38
N HIS A 145 -8.07 5.11 11.33
CA HIS A 145 -8.42 4.78 12.71
C HIS A 145 -8.76 6.02 13.55
N LYS A 146 -8.73 7.23 12.97
CA LYS A 146 -8.99 8.51 13.65
C LYS A 146 -8.07 8.79 14.85
N VAL A 147 -6.91 8.11 14.92
CA VAL A 147 -5.82 8.46 15.85
C VAL A 147 -5.10 9.71 15.37
N LEU A 148 -5.05 9.89 14.05
CA LEU A 148 -4.57 11.11 13.38
C LEU A 148 -5.73 11.83 12.70
N PRO A 149 -5.65 13.16 12.52
CA PRO A 149 -6.70 13.92 11.84
C PRO A 149 -6.80 13.50 10.36
N GLN A 150 -8.04 13.30 9.90
CA GLN A 150 -8.32 12.91 8.51
C GLN A 150 -8.12 14.03 7.50
N ARG A 151 -8.15 15.30 7.94
CA ARG A 151 -7.87 16.44 7.06
C ARG A 151 -6.39 16.42 6.61
N PRO A 152 -6.09 16.84 5.36
CA PRO A 152 -4.73 17.12 4.94
C PRO A 152 -4.01 18.05 5.94
N LEU A 153 -2.83 17.64 6.42
CA LEU A 153 -1.97 18.49 7.23
C LEU A 153 -0.84 19.00 6.34
N VAL A 154 -0.85 20.31 6.06
CA VAL A 154 0.19 21.00 5.29
C VAL A 154 0.95 21.92 6.23
N TRP A 155 2.24 21.65 6.41
CA TRP A 155 3.14 22.48 7.22
C TRP A 155 3.82 23.57 6.39
N SER A 156 4.32 24.63 7.02
CA SER A 156 4.88 25.79 6.32
C SER A 156 6.02 25.44 5.35
N PHE A 157 6.89 24.49 5.71
CA PHE A 157 8.01 24.03 4.86
C PHE A 157 7.78 22.61 4.32
N HIS A 158 6.52 22.20 4.15
CA HIS A 158 6.20 20.81 3.85
C HIS A 158 6.74 20.33 2.50
N SER A 159 6.54 21.09 1.42
CA SER A 159 7.07 20.73 0.10
C SER A 159 8.60 20.65 0.10
N TRP A 160 9.26 21.58 0.80
CA TRP A 160 10.71 21.57 0.94
C TRP A 160 11.20 20.36 1.74
N GLY A 161 10.58 20.07 2.89
CA GLY A 161 10.91 18.90 3.72
C GLY A 161 10.67 17.56 3.00
N THR A 162 9.60 17.48 2.20
CA THR A 162 9.31 16.29 1.38
C THR A 162 10.41 16.09 0.33
N SER A 163 10.73 17.12 -0.45
CA SER A 163 11.77 17.02 -1.49
C SER A 163 13.16 16.78 -0.88
N LEU A 164 13.48 17.45 0.22
CA LEU A 164 14.77 17.34 0.88
C LEU A 164 14.98 15.94 1.47
N SER A 165 13.99 15.39 2.18
CA SER A 165 14.08 14.02 2.72
C SER A 165 14.24 12.99 1.60
N LEU A 166 13.56 13.17 0.46
CA LEU A 166 13.75 12.31 -0.71
C LEU A 166 15.17 12.43 -1.30
N ILE A 167 15.66 13.65 -1.53
CA ILE A 167 17.00 13.90 -2.09
C ILE A 167 18.08 13.33 -1.17
N ILE A 168 17.97 13.56 0.15
CA ILE A 168 18.94 13.04 1.11
C ILE A 168 18.89 11.50 1.16
N SER A 169 17.70 10.90 1.13
CA SER A 169 17.59 9.43 1.08
C SER A 169 18.26 8.85 -0.17
N PHE A 170 18.12 9.52 -1.32
CA PHE A 170 18.80 9.13 -2.56
C PHE A 170 20.32 9.32 -2.47
N ALA A 171 20.79 10.41 -1.86
CA ALA A 171 22.21 10.64 -1.63
C ALA A 171 22.83 9.51 -0.78
N PHE A 172 22.16 9.07 0.29
CA PHE A 172 22.64 7.93 1.09
C PHE A 172 22.68 6.62 0.30
N ILE A 173 21.74 6.37 -0.60
CA ILE A 173 21.80 5.20 -1.51
C ILE A 173 23.06 5.27 -2.37
N VAL A 174 23.33 6.41 -3.01
CA VAL A 174 24.50 6.59 -3.88
C VAL A 174 25.79 6.44 -3.07
N ILE A 175 25.89 7.11 -1.92
CA ILE A 175 27.06 7.03 -1.04
C ILE A 175 27.28 5.59 -0.58
N GLY A 176 26.23 4.90 -0.12
CA GLY A 176 26.31 3.50 0.31
C GLY A 176 26.73 2.54 -0.81
N THR A 177 26.31 2.81 -2.04
CA THR A 177 26.64 1.98 -3.20
C THR A 177 28.11 2.12 -3.58
N VAL A 178 28.63 3.35 -3.60
CA VAL A 178 30.00 3.65 -4.04
C VAL A 178 31.01 3.41 -2.92
N ASN A 179 30.62 3.65 -1.67
CA ASN A 179 31.53 3.55 -0.53
C ASN A 179 31.72 2.08 -0.14
N ALA A 180 32.80 1.49 -0.63
CA ALA A 180 33.14 0.09 -0.41
C ALA A 180 33.94 -0.17 0.87
N VAL A 181 34.42 0.88 1.55
CA VAL A 181 35.42 0.78 2.62
C VAL A 181 34.92 1.52 3.87
N GLY A 182 34.98 0.85 5.01
CA GLY A 182 34.59 1.42 6.31
C GLY A 182 33.24 0.89 6.80
N ASN A 183 32.78 1.45 7.93
CA ASN A 183 31.57 0.99 8.59
C ASN A 183 30.30 1.53 7.89
N PRO A 184 29.44 0.68 7.28
CA PRO A 184 28.24 1.12 6.58
C PRO A 184 27.10 1.57 7.51
N PHE A 185 27.25 1.42 8.83
CA PHE A 185 26.18 1.68 9.81
C PHE A 185 25.59 3.09 9.73
N TRP A 186 26.41 4.13 9.58
CA TRP A 186 25.92 5.51 9.50
C TRP A 186 25.10 5.76 8.23
N ILE A 187 25.42 5.07 7.13
CA ILE A 187 24.69 5.14 5.86
C ILE A 187 23.34 4.47 6.02
N VAL A 188 23.31 3.29 6.64
CA VAL A 188 22.07 2.57 6.99
C VAL A 188 21.15 3.43 7.85
N VAL A 189 21.70 4.06 8.90
CA VAL A 189 20.95 4.98 9.77
C VAL A 189 20.43 6.19 8.99
N GLY A 190 21.25 6.76 8.11
CA GLY A 190 20.84 7.83 7.20
C GLY A 190 19.66 7.42 6.30
N CYS A 191 19.79 6.30 5.60
CA CYS A 191 18.70 5.71 4.79
C CYS A 191 17.43 5.54 5.63
N PHE A 192 17.54 4.94 6.81
CA PHE A 192 16.41 4.68 7.71
C PHE A 192 15.68 5.97 8.11
N ILE A 193 16.42 6.98 8.59
CA ILE A 193 15.83 8.23 9.11
C ILE A 193 15.18 9.02 7.98
N PHE A 194 15.90 9.28 6.88
CA PHE A 194 15.40 10.17 5.82
C PHE A 194 14.27 9.54 5.01
N SER A 195 14.28 8.22 4.80
CA SER A 195 13.16 7.52 4.18
C SER A 195 11.91 7.46 5.07
N SER A 196 12.10 7.35 6.39
CA SER A 196 11.00 7.45 7.38
C SER A 196 10.39 8.85 7.37
N LEU A 197 11.23 9.89 7.37
CA LEU A 197 10.78 11.28 7.25
C LEU A 197 10.03 11.49 5.93
N PHE A 198 10.56 11.00 4.82
CA PHE A 198 9.88 11.09 3.53
C PHE A 198 8.51 10.40 3.56
N GLY A 199 8.43 9.17 4.06
CA GLY A 199 7.16 8.45 4.24
C GLY A 199 6.15 9.21 5.10
N LEU A 200 6.63 9.88 6.15
CA LEU A 200 5.81 10.73 7.02
C LEU A 200 5.30 11.97 6.27
N TYR A 201 6.19 12.78 5.68
CA TYR A 201 5.78 13.99 4.95
C TYR A 201 4.80 13.64 3.82
N PHE A 202 5.12 12.62 3.03
CA PHE A 202 4.30 12.14 1.94
C PHE A 202 2.86 11.80 2.39
N SER A 203 2.71 10.98 3.43
CA SER A 203 1.42 10.47 3.87
C SER A 203 0.60 11.46 4.71
N VAL A 204 1.26 12.36 5.45
CA VAL A 204 0.60 13.38 6.29
C VAL A 204 -0.15 14.41 5.43
N ARG A 205 0.31 14.67 4.20
CA ARG A 205 -0.35 15.60 3.27
C ARG A 205 -1.65 15.06 2.68
N VAL A 206 -1.80 13.74 2.56
CA VAL A 206 -2.95 13.12 1.89
C VAL A 206 -4.20 13.25 2.77
N GLY A 207 -5.35 13.60 2.17
CA GLY A 207 -6.63 13.65 2.88
C GLY A 207 -7.26 12.27 3.06
N GLY A 208 -8.13 12.12 4.07
CA GLY A 208 -8.84 10.87 4.39
C GLY A 208 -9.61 10.26 3.21
N ALA A 209 -10.18 11.10 2.35
CA ALA A 209 -10.91 10.67 1.15
C ALA A 209 -10.01 10.01 0.09
N ASP A 210 -8.75 10.45 -0.02
CA ASP A 210 -7.78 9.93 -0.99
C ASP A 210 -6.90 8.81 -0.37
N MET A 211 -7.07 8.48 0.92
CA MET A 211 -6.33 7.42 1.61
C MET A 211 -6.38 6.05 0.92
N PRO A 212 -7.51 5.58 0.38
CA PRO A 212 -7.54 4.29 -0.32
C PRO A 212 -6.54 4.22 -1.47
N ILE A 213 -6.38 5.31 -2.22
CA ILE A 213 -5.42 5.38 -3.33
C ILE A 213 -3.99 5.33 -2.80
N THR A 214 -3.69 6.06 -1.72
CA THR A 214 -2.37 6.03 -1.08
C THR A 214 -2.03 4.66 -0.52
N ILE A 215 -3.00 3.94 0.06
CA ILE A 215 -2.79 2.57 0.56
C ILE A 215 -2.46 1.63 -0.60
N SER A 216 -3.17 1.75 -1.73
CA SER A 216 -2.87 0.96 -2.93
C SER A 216 -1.47 1.28 -3.49
N LEU A 217 -1.06 2.55 -3.50
CA LEU A 217 0.28 2.94 -3.93
C LEU A 217 1.36 2.38 -2.98
N LEU A 218 1.15 2.48 -1.67
CA LEU A 218 2.05 1.91 -0.68
C LEU A 218 2.11 0.38 -0.79
N ASN A 219 1.02 -0.28 -1.19
CA ASN A 219 1.00 -1.72 -1.48
C ASN A 219 1.89 -2.09 -2.66
N SER A 220 1.85 -1.28 -3.72
CA SER A 220 2.81 -1.42 -4.80
C SER A 220 4.26 -1.24 -4.33
N LEU A 221 4.53 -0.21 -3.53
CA LEU A 221 5.87 0.05 -3.01
C LEU A 221 6.37 -1.08 -2.11
N SER A 222 5.51 -1.73 -1.32
CA SER A 222 5.89 -2.93 -0.56
C SER A 222 6.29 -4.07 -1.48
N GLY A 223 5.56 -4.30 -2.58
CA GLY A 223 5.92 -5.33 -3.56
C GLY A 223 7.26 -5.03 -4.25
N MET A 224 7.48 -3.77 -4.65
CA MET A 224 8.77 -3.35 -5.21
C MET A 224 9.91 -3.47 -4.19
N ALA A 225 9.68 -3.09 -2.92
CA ALA A 225 10.67 -3.24 -1.86
C ALA A 225 11.05 -4.72 -1.64
N ALA A 226 10.07 -5.62 -1.64
CA ALA A 226 10.30 -7.05 -1.56
C ALA A 226 11.10 -7.56 -2.76
N SER A 227 10.76 -7.12 -3.98
CA SER A 227 11.52 -7.50 -5.17
C SER A 227 12.97 -7.06 -5.11
N ILE A 228 13.22 -5.82 -4.66
CA ILE A 228 14.55 -5.25 -4.53
C ILE A 228 15.33 -5.92 -3.40
N ALA A 229 14.69 -6.23 -2.28
CA ALA A 229 15.29 -7.02 -1.20
C ALA A 229 15.67 -8.44 -1.68
N GLY A 230 14.84 -9.05 -2.54
CA GLY A 230 15.17 -10.31 -3.22
C GLY A 230 16.40 -10.18 -4.11
N MET A 231 16.57 -9.07 -4.84
CA MET A 231 17.78 -8.82 -5.63
C MET A 231 19.03 -8.67 -4.74
N ALA A 232 18.87 -8.04 -3.58
CA ALA A 232 19.98 -7.83 -2.63
C ALA A 232 20.50 -9.14 -1.99
N VAL A 233 19.64 -10.16 -1.86
CA VAL A 233 19.98 -11.47 -1.27
C VAL A 233 20.09 -12.58 -2.32
N GLY A 234 19.80 -12.28 -3.60
CA GLY A 234 19.84 -13.26 -4.69
C GLY A 234 18.69 -14.28 -4.68
N ASP A 235 17.55 -13.98 -4.05
CA ASP A 235 16.41 -14.90 -3.99
C ASP A 235 15.41 -14.66 -5.13
N VAL A 236 15.38 -15.58 -6.11
CA VAL A 236 14.57 -15.46 -7.32
C VAL A 236 13.06 -15.48 -7.04
N LEU A 237 12.63 -16.23 -6.02
CA LEU A 237 11.21 -16.32 -5.65
C LEU A 237 10.72 -14.98 -5.09
N LEU A 238 11.50 -14.36 -4.20
CA LEU A 238 11.21 -13.06 -3.60
C LEU A 238 11.22 -11.94 -4.65
N VAL A 239 12.19 -11.97 -5.58
CA VAL A 239 12.23 -11.04 -6.73
C VAL A 239 10.93 -11.14 -7.54
N SER A 240 10.58 -12.35 -7.97
CA SER A 240 9.45 -12.56 -8.88
C SER A 240 8.09 -12.28 -8.22
N VAL A 241 7.85 -12.79 -7.00
CA VAL A 241 6.60 -12.52 -6.27
C VAL A 241 6.48 -11.03 -5.91
N GLY A 242 7.56 -10.40 -5.46
CA GLY A 242 7.58 -8.96 -5.18
C GLY A 242 7.23 -8.13 -6.41
N ALA A 243 7.82 -8.45 -7.57
CA ALA A 243 7.54 -7.75 -8.83
C ALA A 243 6.08 -7.90 -9.26
N ILE A 244 5.50 -9.11 -9.12
CA ILE A 244 4.08 -9.37 -9.43
C ILE A 244 3.16 -8.52 -8.55
N VAL A 245 3.40 -8.50 -7.24
CA VAL A 245 2.61 -7.70 -6.29
C VAL A 245 2.78 -6.20 -6.54
N GLY A 246 4.02 -5.76 -6.80
CA GLY A 246 4.34 -4.37 -7.09
C GLY A 246 3.62 -3.85 -8.33
N ALA A 247 3.70 -4.58 -9.44
CA ALA A 247 3.03 -4.25 -10.68
C ALA A 247 1.49 -4.27 -10.55
N SER A 248 0.94 -5.30 -9.90
CA SER A 248 -0.50 -5.39 -9.62
C SER A 248 -1.00 -4.21 -8.79
N GLY A 249 -0.23 -3.80 -7.77
CA GLY A 249 -0.54 -2.64 -6.94
C GLY A 249 -0.54 -1.32 -7.73
N LEU A 250 0.40 -1.11 -8.65
CA LEU A 250 0.39 0.10 -9.50
C LEU A 250 -0.84 0.14 -10.40
N LEU A 251 -1.18 -0.99 -11.02
CA LEU A 251 -2.37 -1.09 -11.87
C LEU A 251 -3.65 -0.81 -11.07
N LEU A 252 -3.78 -1.40 -9.87
CA LEU A 252 -4.90 -1.11 -8.98
C LEU A 252 -4.97 0.37 -8.62
N THR A 253 -3.83 0.99 -8.30
CA THR A 253 -3.75 2.43 -7.98
C THR A 253 -4.22 3.28 -9.15
N GLN A 254 -3.84 2.94 -10.38
CA GLN A 254 -4.27 3.65 -11.59
C GLN A 254 -5.79 3.50 -11.83
N ILE A 255 -6.33 2.29 -11.65
CA ILE A 255 -7.78 2.03 -11.76
C ILE A 255 -8.55 2.83 -10.71
N MET A 256 -8.07 2.86 -9.46
CA MET A 256 -8.68 3.64 -8.38
C MET A 256 -8.63 5.14 -8.65
N CYS A 257 -7.50 5.67 -9.11
CA CYS A 257 -7.37 7.06 -9.56
C CYS A 257 -8.42 7.42 -10.62
N ARG A 258 -8.57 6.57 -11.66
CA ARG A 258 -9.54 6.76 -12.72
C ARG A 258 -10.99 6.70 -12.21
N ALA A 259 -11.30 5.72 -11.35
CA ALA A 259 -12.62 5.55 -10.76
C ALA A 259 -13.02 6.72 -9.84
N MET A 260 -12.04 7.31 -9.14
CA MET A 260 -12.24 8.43 -8.22
C MET A 260 -12.05 9.81 -8.89
N ASN A 261 -11.84 9.86 -10.21
CA ASN A 261 -11.56 11.08 -10.98
C ASN A 261 -10.42 11.93 -10.37
N ARG A 262 -9.37 11.26 -9.89
CA ARG A 262 -8.16 11.84 -9.31
C ARG A 262 -6.95 11.45 -10.16
N SER A 263 -5.95 12.32 -10.25
CA SER A 263 -4.66 11.96 -10.85
C SER A 263 -3.66 11.56 -9.76
N LEU A 264 -2.82 10.56 -10.04
CA LEU A 264 -1.77 10.13 -9.11
C LEU A 264 -0.88 11.29 -8.69
N MET A 265 -0.51 12.17 -9.64
CA MET A 265 0.30 13.35 -9.36
C MET A 265 -0.39 14.34 -8.41
N SER A 266 -1.71 14.52 -8.52
CA SER A 266 -2.46 15.41 -7.61
C SER A 266 -2.47 14.91 -6.16
N ILE A 267 -2.38 13.59 -5.97
CA ILE A 267 -2.32 12.95 -4.66
C ILE A 267 -0.90 13.04 -4.10
N LEU A 268 0.11 12.72 -4.93
CA LEU A 268 1.54 12.80 -4.56
C LEU A 268 1.97 14.23 -4.20
N LEU A 269 1.54 15.22 -4.99
CA LEU A 269 1.85 16.63 -4.73
C LEU A 269 0.87 17.29 -3.77
N GLY A 270 -0.14 16.58 -3.25
CA GLY A 270 -1.19 17.12 -2.38
C GLY A 270 -1.88 18.38 -2.95
N THR A 271 -1.97 18.48 -4.27
CA THR A 271 -2.69 19.54 -5.01
C THR A 271 -4.10 19.09 -5.41
N GLY A 272 -4.64 18.06 -4.75
CA GLY A 272 -6.00 17.55 -4.96
C GLY A 272 -7.11 18.60 -4.78
N ALA A 273 -6.83 19.76 -4.19
CA ALA A 273 -7.60 20.94 -4.51
C ALA A 273 -7.06 21.50 -5.83
N LYS A 274 -7.74 21.21 -6.96
CA LYS A 274 -7.80 22.21 -8.02
C LYS A 274 -8.05 23.52 -7.28
N LYS A 275 -7.07 24.42 -7.25
CA LYS A 275 -7.42 25.84 -7.30
C LYS A 275 -8.23 25.90 -8.57
N VAL A 276 -9.55 25.86 -8.43
CA VAL A 276 -10.39 26.63 -9.31
C VAL A 276 -9.82 28.03 -9.10
N THR A 277 -8.83 28.40 -9.93
CA THR A 277 -8.67 29.79 -10.28
C THR A 277 -10.09 30.23 -10.56
N PRO A 278 -10.63 31.23 -9.84
CA PRO A 278 -11.75 31.93 -10.41
C PRO A 278 -11.16 32.44 -11.73
N LYS A 279 -11.44 31.73 -12.84
CA LYS A 279 -11.61 32.44 -14.09
C LYS A 279 -12.57 33.53 -13.69
N THR A 280 -12.17 34.76 -13.97
CA THR A 280 -13.04 35.91 -14.04
C THR A 280 -14.10 35.61 -15.09
N VAL A 281 -14.98 34.65 -14.79
CA VAL A 281 -16.32 34.62 -15.30
C VAL A 281 -16.89 35.82 -14.58
N VAL A 282 -17.07 36.90 -15.34
CA VAL A 282 -18.10 37.89 -15.05
C VAL A 282 -19.19 37.15 -14.32
N LYS A 283 -19.54 37.60 -13.11
CA LYS A 283 -20.75 37.13 -12.45
C LYS A 283 -21.91 37.48 -13.38
N GLU A 284 -22.16 36.66 -14.40
CA GLU A 284 -23.51 36.25 -14.67
C GLU A 284 -23.89 35.52 -13.39
N SER A 285 -24.52 36.30 -12.52
CA SER A 285 -25.54 35.79 -11.64
C SER A 285 -26.36 34.81 -12.47
N VAL A 286 -26.02 33.52 -12.37
CA VAL A 286 -27.06 32.51 -12.32
C VAL A 286 -27.83 32.92 -11.08
N LYS A 287 -28.81 33.79 -11.30
CA LYS A 287 -30.03 33.75 -10.53
C LYS A 287 -30.44 32.29 -10.65
N THR A 288 -30.03 31.50 -9.66
CA THR A 288 -30.96 30.50 -9.17
C THR A 288 -32.13 31.37 -8.74
N GLU A 289 -33.04 31.63 -9.68
CA GLU A 289 -34.43 31.53 -9.35
C GLU A 289 -34.52 30.17 -8.66
N VAL A 290 -34.32 30.19 -7.34
CA VAL A 290 -35.32 29.60 -6.49
C VAL A 290 -36.58 30.26 -7.03
N GLN A 291 -37.19 29.61 -8.03
CA GLN A 291 -38.60 29.78 -8.23
C GLN A 291 -39.11 29.50 -6.82
N GLU A 292 -39.46 30.57 -6.12
CA GLU A 292 -40.60 30.53 -5.24
C GLU A 292 -41.68 29.92 -6.11
N ILE A 293 -41.74 28.59 -6.09
CA ILE A 293 -42.93 27.86 -6.41
C ILE A 293 -43.88 28.43 -5.39
N ARG A 294 -44.62 29.45 -5.83
CA ARG A 294 -45.81 29.99 -5.21
C ARG A 294 -46.47 28.82 -4.50
N GLU A 295 -46.64 28.94 -3.19
CA GLU A 295 -47.26 27.92 -2.34
C GLU A 295 -48.69 27.63 -2.84
N GLU A 296 -48.82 26.89 -3.93
CA GLU A 296 -49.92 25.96 -4.08
C GLU A 296 -49.63 24.89 -3.04
N LYS A 297 -50.59 24.68 -2.14
CA LYS A 297 -50.65 23.56 -1.19
C LYS A 297 -50.47 22.23 -1.93
N LYS A 298 -49.24 21.89 -2.32
CA LYS A 298 -48.86 20.55 -2.73
C LYS A 298 -48.69 19.81 -1.42
N GLU A 299 -49.62 18.92 -1.14
CA GLU A 299 -49.44 17.86 -0.15
C GLU A 299 -47.98 17.43 -0.18
N THR A 300 -47.29 17.63 0.94
CA THR A 300 -45.90 17.24 1.12
C THR A 300 -45.85 15.73 1.02
N LYS A 301 -45.73 15.22 -0.21
CA LYS A 301 -45.57 13.80 -0.48
C LYS A 301 -44.33 13.36 0.27
N THR A 302 -44.54 12.63 1.35
CA THR A 302 -43.47 12.07 2.16
C THR A 302 -42.62 11.18 1.25
N ALA A 303 -41.32 11.06 1.50
CA ALA A 303 -40.44 10.22 0.66
C ALA A 303 -41.01 8.79 0.47
N GLY A 304 -41.74 8.27 1.46
CA GLY A 304 -42.46 7.00 1.39
C GLY A 304 -43.60 6.96 0.36
N SER A 305 -44.40 8.03 0.20
CA SER A 305 -45.49 8.04 -0.78
C SER A 305 -44.99 8.19 -2.21
N VAL A 306 -43.88 8.92 -2.40
CA VAL A 306 -43.17 8.99 -3.70
C VAL A 306 -42.63 7.61 -4.07
N LEU A 307 -41.96 6.92 -3.14
CA LEU A 307 -41.44 5.56 -3.34
C LEU A 307 -42.55 4.53 -3.58
N ALA A 308 -43.66 4.61 -2.84
CA ALA A 308 -44.80 3.70 -3.00
C ALA A 308 -45.47 3.81 -4.39
N SER A 309 -45.41 5.00 -5.01
CA SER A 309 -45.92 5.23 -6.36
C SER A 309 -44.93 4.94 -7.49
N ALA A 310 -43.65 4.70 -7.16
CA ALA A 310 -42.60 4.50 -8.14
C ALA A 310 -42.61 3.07 -8.70
N LYS A 311 -42.57 2.94 -10.03
CA LYS A 311 -42.46 1.62 -10.70
C LYS A 311 -41.02 1.08 -10.73
N ASN A 312 -40.04 1.97 -10.81
CA ASN A 312 -38.62 1.65 -10.87
C ASN A 312 -37.86 2.57 -9.94
N VAL A 313 -37.03 1.99 -9.08
CA VAL A 313 -36.21 2.72 -8.10
C VAL A 313 -34.76 2.28 -8.24
N ILE A 314 -33.85 3.25 -8.32
CA ILE A 314 -32.40 3.01 -8.27
C ILE A 314 -31.89 3.55 -6.95
N ILE A 315 -31.35 2.66 -6.10
CA ILE A 315 -30.72 3.03 -4.84
C ILE A 315 -29.23 3.23 -5.09
N VAL A 316 -28.73 4.43 -4.79
CA VAL A 316 -27.30 4.78 -4.92
C VAL A 316 -26.69 4.87 -3.52
N PRO A 317 -26.11 3.78 -2.98
CA PRO A 317 -25.53 3.79 -1.66
C PRO A 317 -24.22 4.60 -1.64
N GLY A 318 -23.97 5.30 -0.54
CA GLY A 318 -22.73 6.04 -0.30
C GLY A 318 -22.05 5.65 1.02
N TYR A 319 -20.87 6.22 1.26
CA TYR A 319 -20.11 5.98 2.50
C TYR A 319 -20.90 6.31 3.78
N GLY A 320 -21.80 7.30 3.72
CA GLY A 320 -22.70 7.64 4.82
C GLY A 320 -23.61 6.50 5.26
N MET A 321 -24.09 5.68 4.32
CA MET A 321 -24.93 4.51 4.63
C MET A 321 -24.15 3.45 5.43
N ALA A 322 -22.89 3.21 5.05
CA ALA A 322 -22.02 2.26 5.75
C ALA A 322 -21.62 2.78 7.15
N LEU A 323 -21.36 4.08 7.30
CA LEU A 323 -21.08 4.68 8.60
C LEU A 323 -22.28 4.59 9.56
N ALA A 324 -23.50 4.81 9.06
CA ALA A 324 -24.73 4.71 9.83
C ALA A 324 -25.17 3.26 10.08
N GLN A 325 -24.48 2.27 9.52
CA GLN A 325 -24.87 0.85 9.56
C GLN A 325 -26.28 0.60 8.99
N ALA A 326 -26.74 1.46 8.07
CA ALA A 326 -28.10 1.45 7.54
C ALA A 326 -28.34 0.39 6.45
N GLN A 327 -27.30 -0.34 6.00
CA GLN A 327 -27.41 -1.33 4.93
C GLN A 327 -28.44 -2.44 5.21
N HIS A 328 -28.67 -2.80 6.47
CA HIS A 328 -29.66 -3.81 6.84
C HIS A 328 -31.10 -3.27 6.72
N GLN A 329 -31.30 -1.98 7.03
CA GLN A 329 -32.60 -1.33 6.92
C GLN A 329 -32.95 -1.01 5.46
N VAL A 330 -31.97 -0.58 4.65
CA VAL A 330 -32.18 -0.32 3.22
C VAL A 330 -32.43 -1.61 2.42
N LYS A 331 -31.94 -2.75 2.91
CA LYS A 331 -32.19 -4.06 2.30
C LYS A 331 -33.62 -4.57 2.56
N GLN A 332 -34.21 -4.21 3.70
CA GLN A 332 -35.57 -4.61 4.08
C GLN A 332 -36.60 -3.81 3.28
#